data_AF-A0A7K3LW91-F1
#
_entry.id   AF-A0A7K3LW91-F1
#
_cell.length_a   1.000
_cell.length_b   1.000
_cell.length_c   1.000
_cell.angle_alpha   90.00
_cell.angle_beta   90.00
_cell.angle_gamma   90.00
#
_symmetry.space_group_name_H-M   'P 1'
#
loop_
_entity.id
_entity.type
_entity.pdbx_description
1 polymer ?
#
loop_
_entity_poly.entity_id
_entity_poly.type
_entity_poly.pdbx_seq_one_letter_code
_entity_poly.pdbx_strand_id
1 'polypeptide(L)'
;MDLEHHAPVLVLAELDTDELAAAAAVGDTEAFTELIGRLSPSLLRYLHRLVDDPQSAEDIAQEVLLDAWRGLPDFGFRSTFKTWMFSIAYRKAIDHLRRRRDIPTESERFVDLAAGTPLPSDEALHDALVDALGAELATLPWVSRSVWWLREVEGLSLAEIAQVLQITVGSVRGHLQRTRKYLAARLAPWRPTGDERPAGAGVPSGTVPGKQAGDKAVPGKQVPDVRGADQQGADEQGTGGRGVGETDEKGVR
;
A
#
# COMPACT_ATOMS: atom_id res chain seq x y z
N MET A 1 35.06 -39.83 -14.33
CA MET A 1 34.23 -39.39 -15.47
C MET A 1 33.21 -38.48 -14.86
N ASP A 2 33.68 -37.29 -14.54
CA ASP A 2 33.01 -36.31 -13.70
C ASP A 2 31.99 -35.59 -14.55
N LEU A 3 30.72 -35.86 -14.29
CA LEU A 3 29.61 -35.07 -14.79
C LEU A 3 29.54 -33.83 -13.89
N GLU A 4 30.36 -32.83 -14.20
CA GLU A 4 30.19 -31.48 -13.70
C GLU A 4 28.75 -31.04 -13.98
N HIS A 5 27.93 -30.93 -12.94
CA HIS A 5 26.59 -30.33 -12.93
C HIS A 5 26.68 -28.80 -13.09
N HIS A 6 27.43 -28.33 -14.09
CA HIS A 6 27.71 -26.92 -14.29
C HIS A 6 26.65 -26.26 -15.19
N ALA A 7 25.38 -26.31 -14.79
CA ALA A 7 24.35 -25.34 -15.21
C ALA A 7 23.13 -25.43 -14.27
N PRO A 8 22.87 -24.40 -13.44
CA PRO A 8 21.62 -23.65 -13.62
C PRO A 8 21.65 -22.15 -13.26
N VAL A 9 22.75 -21.59 -12.73
CA VAL A 9 22.77 -20.21 -12.19
C VAL A 9 22.40 -19.15 -13.25
N LEU A 10 22.80 -19.32 -14.50
CA LEU A 10 22.45 -18.41 -15.59
C LEU A 10 20.95 -18.44 -15.93
N VAL A 11 20.27 -19.58 -15.76
CA VAL A 11 18.84 -19.72 -16.09
C VAL A 11 17.97 -19.06 -15.03
N LEU A 12 18.30 -19.23 -13.74
CA LEU A 12 17.57 -18.58 -12.65
C LEU A 12 17.70 -17.05 -12.68
N ALA A 13 18.86 -16.53 -13.11
CA ALA A 13 19.07 -15.09 -13.27
C ALA A 13 18.12 -14.45 -14.30
N GLU A 14 17.69 -15.21 -15.31
CA GLU A 14 16.82 -14.73 -16.38
C GLU A 14 15.32 -14.78 -16.03
N LEU A 15 14.93 -15.66 -15.10
CA LEU A 15 13.55 -15.77 -14.63
C LEU A 15 13.11 -14.50 -13.90
N ASP A 16 11.85 -14.13 -14.05
CA ASP A 16 11.26 -13.08 -13.24
C ASP A 16 10.96 -13.54 -11.81
N THR A 17 10.44 -12.61 -10.99
CA THR A 17 10.20 -12.86 -9.57
C THR A 17 9.10 -13.90 -9.31
N ASP A 18 8.06 -13.92 -10.16
CA ASP A 18 6.92 -14.83 -9.99
C ASP A 18 7.25 -16.22 -10.57
N GLU A 19 8.06 -16.29 -11.63
CA GLU A 19 8.63 -17.54 -12.14
C GLU A 19 9.55 -18.22 -11.12
N LEU A 20 10.45 -17.46 -10.48
CA LEU A 20 11.27 -17.97 -9.38
C LEU A 20 10.42 -18.46 -8.21
N ALA A 21 9.34 -17.74 -7.88
CA ALA A 21 8.40 -18.16 -6.83
C ALA A 21 7.69 -19.47 -7.19
N ALA A 22 7.32 -19.67 -8.46
CA ALA A 22 6.69 -20.91 -8.93
C ALA A 22 7.66 -22.11 -8.84
N ALA A 23 8.92 -21.93 -9.24
CA ALA A 23 9.95 -22.97 -9.10
C ALA A 23 10.23 -23.30 -7.62
N ALA A 24 10.37 -22.27 -6.79
CA ALA A 24 10.58 -22.43 -5.36
C ALA A 24 9.40 -23.11 -4.64
N ALA A 25 8.17 -22.87 -5.07
CA ALA A 25 6.97 -23.51 -4.50
C ALA A 25 6.95 -25.04 -4.68
N VAL A 26 7.61 -25.56 -5.72
CA VAL A 26 7.73 -27.01 -5.96
C VAL A 26 9.02 -27.63 -5.38
N GLY A 27 9.77 -26.86 -4.58
CA GLY A 27 10.92 -27.35 -3.81
C GLY A 27 12.30 -26.94 -4.34
N ASP A 28 12.37 -26.04 -5.33
CA ASP A 28 13.66 -25.50 -5.78
C ASP A 28 14.22 -24.47 -4.78
N THR A 29 15.16 -24.92 -3.95
CA THR A 29 15.81 -24.10 -2.93
C THR A 29 16.71 -23.01 -3.52
N GLU A 30 17.28 -23.22 -4.71
CA GLU A 30 18.14 -22.23 -5.37
C GLU A 30 17.27 -21.10 -5.93
N ALA A 31 16.14 -21.44 -6.55
CA ALA A 31 15.17 -20.45 -7.02
C ALA A 31 14.66 -19.57 -5.87
N PHE A 32 14.41 -20.15 -4.69
CA PHE A 32 14.02 -19.37 -3.52
C PHE A 32 15.14 -18.43 -3.05
N THR A 33 16.39 -18.92 -3.04
CA THR A 33 17.56 -18.12 -2.65
C THR A 33 17.74 -16.91 -3.55
N GLU A 34 17.60 -17.09 -4.87
CA GLU A 34 17.64 -16.00 -5.84
C GLU A 34 16.46 -15.03 -5.65
N LEU A 35 15.24 -15.56 -5.47
CA LEU A 35 14.03 -14.79 -5.22
C LEU A 35 14.18 -13.86 -4.00
N ILE A 36 14.59 -14.41 -2.86
CA ILE A 36 14.79 -13.60 -1.65
C ILE A 36 15.99 -12.68 -1.79
N GLY A 37 17.04 -13.05 -2.53
CA GLY A 37 18.17 -12.18 -2.82
C GLY A 37 17.73 -10.87 -3.50
N ARG A 38 16.76 -10.97 -4.43
CA ARG A 38 16.19 -9.81 -5.13
C ARG A 38 15.27 -8.97 -4.26
N LEU A 39 14.49 -9.61 -3.38
CA LEU A 39 13.42 -8.95 -2.63
C LEU A 39 13.81 -8.49 -1.23
N SER A 40 14.82 -9.10 -0.60
CA SER A 40 15.26 -8.76 0.76
C SER A 40 15.70 -7.30 0.92
N PRO A 41 16.44 -6.67 -0.02
CA PRO A 41 16.78 -5.25 0.09
C PRO A 41 15.55 -4.34 0.12
N SER A 42 14.53 -4.69 -0.66
CA SER A 42 13.24 -4.00 -0.74
C SER A 42 12.43 -4.15 0.54
N LEU A 43 12.36 -5.38 1.06
CA LEU A 43 11.73 -5.69 2.35
C LEU A 43 12.38 -4.91 3.51
N LEU A 44 13.72 -4.96 3.62
CA LEU A 44 14.45 -4.29 4.70
C LEU A 44 14.29 -2.78 4.65
N ARG A 45 14.43 -2.15 3.47
CA ARG A 45 14.19 -0.70 3.33
C ARG A 45 12.80 -0.32 3.80
N TYR A 46 11.78 -1.09 3.42
CA TYR A 46 10.41 -0.82 3.85
C TYR A 46 10.25 -0.94 5.37
N LEU A 47 10.79 -2.00 5.97
CA LEU A 47 10.66 -2.24 7.41
C LEU A 47 11.43 -1.20 8.25
N HIS A 48 12.65 -0.82 7.85
CA HIS A 48 13.41 0.25 8.50
C HIS A 48 12.72 1.63 8.44
N ARG A 49 11.84 1.84 7.46
CA ARG A 49 11.08 3.08 7.34
C ARG A 49 9.74 3.04 8.05
N LEU A 50 9.25 1.84 8.36
CA LEU A 50 7.98 1.64 9.04
C LEU A 50 8.15 1.50 10.55
N VAL A 51 9.23 0.86 11.01
CA VAL A 51 9.53 0.57 12.41
C VAL A 51 10.68 1.45 12.88
N ASP A 52 10.55 2.05 14.06
CA ASP A 52 11.51 3.05 14.57
C ASP A 52 12.85 2.45 15.04
N ASP A 53 12.88 1.14 15.33
CA ASP A 53 14.06 0.42 15.82
C ASP A 53 14.68 -0.44 14.70
N PRO A 54 15.95 -0.20 14.30
CA PRO A 54 16.62 -0.97 13.25
C PRO A 54 16.71 -2.47 13.54
N GLN A 55 16.99 -2.85 14.79
CA GLN A 55 17.11 -4.27 15.17
C GLN A 55 15.76 -4.98 15.00
N SER A 56 14.69 -4.35 15.49
CA SER A 56 13.33 -4.86 15.30
C SER A 56 12.95 -5.00 13.82
N ALA A 57 13.41 -4.09 12.95
CA ALA A 57 13.16 -4.20 11.52
C ALA A 57 13.86 -5.43 10.91
N GLU A 58 15.09 -5.71 11.30
CA GLU A 58 15.83 -6.91 10.87
C GLU A 58 15.19 -8.19 11.38
N ASP A 59 14.80 -8.24 12.66
CA ASP A 59 14.14 -9.39 13.27
C ASP A 59 12.81 -9.69 12.56
N ILE A 60 11.99 -8.65 12.31
CA ILE A 60 10.74 -8.79 11.55
C ILE A 60 11.04 -9.28 10.13
N ALA A 61 12.08 -8.77 9.46
CA ALA A 61 12.43 -9.22 8.11
C ALA A 61 12.75 -10.71 8.08
N GLN A 62 13.53 -11.20 9.04
CA GLN A 62 13.83 -12.63 9.17
C GLN A 62 12.56 -13.45 9.34
N GLU A 63 11.65 -13.03 10.22
CA GLU A 63 10.37 -13.71 10.39
C GLU A 63 9.51 -13.69 9.11
N VAL A 64 9.49 -12.58 8.37
CA VAL A 64 8.80 -12.50 7.08
C VAL A 64 9.36 -13.50 6.09
N LEU A 65 10.68 -13.61 5.98
CA LEU A 65 11.33 -14.54 5.06
C LEU A 65 11.05 -16.00 5.44
N LEU A 66 11.03 -16.31 6.74
CA LEU A 66 10.67 -17.65 7.24
C LEU A 66 9.20 -17.99 6.97
N ASP A 67 8.29 -17.04 7.18
CA ASP A 67 6.86 -17.23 6.91
C ASP A 67 6.61 -17.32 5.40
N ALA A 68 7.35 -16.55 4.58
CA ALA A 68 7.30 -16.64 3.14
C ALA A 68 7.77 -18.02 2.66
N TRP A 69 8.90 -18.53 3.17
CA TRP A 69 9.38 -19.89 2.87
C TRP A 69 8.34 -20.96 3.19
N ARG A 70 7.77 -20.91 4.41
CA ARG A 70 6.78 -21.89 4.88
C ARG A 70 5.46 -21.81 4.13
N GLY A 71 5.04 -20.61 3.74
CA GLY A 71 3.76 -20.37 3.07
C GLY A 71 3.81 -20.47 1.55
N LEU A 72 5.01 -20.48 0.94
CA LEU A 72 5.17 -20.47 -0.51
C LEU A 72 4.54 -21.68 -1.22
N PRO A 73 4.59 -22.92 -0.69
CA PRO A 73 3.91 -24.05 -1.32
C PRO A 73 2.39 -23.86 -1.44
N ASP A 74 1.78 -23.12 -0.51
CA ASP A 74 0.34 -22.81 -0.48
C ASP A 74 0.01 -21.45 -1.13
N PHE A 75 1.02 -20.75 -1.67
CA PHE A 75 0.83 -19.47 -2.31
C PHE A 75 0.07 -19.64 -3.64
N GLY A 76 -1.23 -19.35 -3.65
CA GLY A 76 -2.09 -19.55 -4.81
C GLY A 76 -1.93 -18.57 -5.97
N PHE A 77 -0.82 -17.82 -6.08
CA PHE A 77 -0.48 -16.93 -7.20
C PHE A 77 -1.60 -15.96 -7.66
N ARG A 78 -2.45 -15.49 -6.73
CA ARG A 78 -3.52 -14.51 -7.03
C ARG A 78 -3.04 -13.05 -7.03
N SER A 79 -1.77 -12.84 -6.68
CA SER A 79 -1.03 -11.59 -6.72
C SER A 79 0.41 -11.91 -7.08
N THR A 80 1.25 -10.90 -7.32
CA THR A 80 2.70 -11.10 -7.39
C THR A 80 3.24 -11.60 -6.05
N PHE A 81 4.34 -12.35 -6.07
CA PHE A 81 5.00 -12.81 -4.83
C PHE A 81 5.44 -11.62 -3.98
N LYS A 82 5.93 -10.55 -4.62
CA LYS A 82 6.27 -9.28 -3.95
C LYS A 82 5.07 -8.78 -3.14
N THR A 83 3.90 -8.61 -3.76
CA THR A 83 2.69 -8.14 -3.05
C THR A 83 2.30 -9.03 -1.87
N TRP A 84 2.37 -10.35 -2.04
CA TRP A 84 2.07 -11.28 -0.97
C TRP A 84 3.05 -11.19 0.19
N MET A 85 4.36 -11.18 -0.08
CA MET A 85 5.41 -11.02 0.93
C MET A 85 5.26 -9.71 1.71
N PHE A 86 4.98 -8.61 1.02
CA PHE A 86 4.73 -7.31 1.67
C PHE A 86 3.48 -7.32 2.56
N SER A 87 2.48 -8.16 2.26
CA SER A 87 1.29 -8.34 3.11
C SER A 87 1.66 -9.00 4.45
N ILE A 88 2.57 -9.99 4.42
CA ILE A 88 3.13 -10.62 5.62
C ILE A 88 3.93 -9.58 6.43
N ALA A 89 4.80 -8.84 5.74
CA ALA A 89 5.64 -7.79 6.34
C ALA A 89 4.81 -6.71 7.04
N TYR A 90 3.80 -6.17 6.35
CA TYR A 90 2.90 -5.20 6.93
C TYR A 90 2.21 -5.75 8.19
N ARG A 91 1.61 -6.96 8.12
CA ARG A 91 0.95 -7.55 9.29
C ARG A 91 1.87 -7.65 10.50
N LYS A 92 3.11 -8.13 10.33
CA LYS A 92 4.08 -8.24 11.43
C LYS A 92 4.55 -6.89 11.96
N ALA A 93 4.82 -5.93 11.08
CA ALA A 93 5.23 -4.59 11.50
C ALA A 93 4.12 -3.88 12.31
N ILE A 94 2.87 -3.97 11.86
CA ILE A 94 1.70 -3.40 12.55
C ILE A 94 1.50 -4.07 13.92
N ASP A 95 1.65 -5.39 13.98
CA ASP A 95 1.56 -6.14 15.23
C ASP A 95 2.68 -5.74 16.22
N HIS A 96 3.91 -5.58 15.75
CA HIS A 96 5.02 -5.03 16.54
C HIS A 96 4.72 -3.60 17.04
N LEU A 97 4.29 -2.70 16.16
CA LEU A 97 3.97 -1.31 16.51
C LEU A 97 2.82 -1.21 17.53
N ARG A 98 1.81 -2.09 17.44
CA ARG A 98 0.71 -2.18 18.42
C ARG A 98 1.21 -2.60 19.80
N ARG A 99 2.10 -3.58 19.88
CA ARG A 99 2.62 -4.09 21.17
C ARG A 99 3.48 -3.06 21.90
N ARG A 100 4.25 -2.24 21.16
CA ARG A 100 5.07 -1.18 21.76
C ARG A 100 4.27 0.00 22.30
N ARG A 101 3.04 0.17 21.82
CA ARG A 101 2.19 1.32 22.13
C ARG A 101 0.92 0.81 22.79
N ASP A 102 0.94 0.59 24.11
CA ASP A 102 -0.22 0.17 24.93
C ASP A 102 -1.52 0.84 24.40
N ILE A 103 -2.34 0.04 23.71
CA ILE A 103 -3.29 0.39 22.62
C ILE A 103 -4.35 1.44 23.06
N PRO A 104 -4.69 2.50 22.26
CA PRO A 104 -5.70 2.38 21.18
C PRO A 104 -5.23 2.74 19.76
N THR A 105 -5.80 1.99 18.81
CA THR A 105 -5.78 2.13 17.35
C THR A 105 -5.59 3.57 16.90
N GLU A 106 -4.53 3.79 16.13
CA GLU A 106 -4.18 5.10 15.60
C GLU A 106 -5.36 5.71 14.85
N SER A 107 -6.02 6.68 15.48
CA SER A 107 -6.88 7.62 14.79
C SER A 107 -6.02 8.33 13.75
N GLU A 108 -6.56 8.55 12.55
CA GLU A 108 -5.88 9.18 11.41
C GLU A 108 -5.47 10.64 11.70
N ARG A 109 -4.58 10.86 12.67
CA ARG A 109 -4.13 12.19 13.08
C ARG A 109 -2.78 12.43 12.43
N PHE A 110 -2.80 13.26 11.40
CA PHE A 110 -1.60 13.95 10.96
C PHE A 110 -1.29 15.02 12.00
N VAL A 111 -0.02 15.21 12.34
CA VAL A 111 0.41 16.28 13.28
C VAL A 111 0.05 17.64 12.69
N ASP A 112 -0.36 18.60 13.53
CA ASP A 112 -0.76 19.95 13.10
C ASP A 112 0.37 20.67 12.33
N LEU A 113 -0.03 21.44 11.31
CA LEU A 113 0.87 22.05 10.34
C LEU A 113 1.54 23.33 10.88
N ALA A 114 2.82 23.26 11.22
CA ALA A 114 3.72 24.42 11.29
C ALA A 114 4.72 24.38 10.12
N ALA A 115 5.27 25.51 9.70
CA ALA A 115 6.34 25.55 8.67
C ALA A 115 7.72 25.29 9.30
N GLY A 116 8.61 24.57 8.59
CA GLY A 116 10.00 24.34 9.01
C GLY A 116 10.92 25.55 8.86
N THR A 117 12.09 25.51 9.51
CA THR A 117 13.14 26.54 9.53
C THR A 117 14.01 26.49 8.24
N PRO A 118 14.59 27.61 7.74
CA PRO A 118 15.46 27.60 6.54
C PRO A 118 16.82 26.90 6.76
N LEU A 119 17.48 26.40 5.69
CA LEU A 119 18.72 25.59 5.73
C LEU A 119 19.86 26.03 4.75
N PRO A 120 21.11 25.53 4.94
CA PRO A 120 22.38 25.96 4.30
C PRO A 120 22.66 25.34 2.90
N SER A 121 23.91 25.21 2.39
CA SER A 121 24.31 25.04 0.95
C SER A 121 24.05 23.68 0.23
N ASP A 122 24.18 23.63 -1.11
CA ASP A 122 23.67 22.62 -2.09
C ASP A 122 23.84 21.11 -1.85
N GLU A 123 25.03 20.53 -1.62
CA GLU A 123 25.14 19.06 -1.40
C GLU A 123 24.58 18.66 -0.02
N ALA A 124 24.90 19.46 0.99
CA ALA A 124 24.32 19.31 2.32
C ALA A 124 22.79 19.52 2.32
N LEU A 125 22.23 20.24 1.34
CA LEU A 125 20.77 20.38 1.17
C LEU A 125 20.11 19.08 0.73
N HIS A 126 20.75 18.27 -0.12
CA HIS A 126 20.15 17.01 -0.56
C HIS A 126 19.99 16.04 0.60
N ASP A 127 21.07 15.79 1.33
CA ASP A 127 21.06 14.88 2.48
C ASP A 127 20.12 15.41 3.58
N ALA A 128 20.19 16.71 3.88
CA ALA A 128 19.30 17.31 4.86
C ALA A 128 17.82 17.26 4.44
N LEU A 129 17.51 17.37 3.13
CA LEU A 129 16.14 17.21 2.62
C LEU A 129 15.66 15.75 2.75
N VAL A 130 16.52 14.78 2.45
CA VAL A 130 16.19 13.36 2.61
C VAL A 130 15.93 13.04 4.08
N ASP A 131 16.75 13.57 4.99
CA ASP A 131 16.57 13.44 6.44
C ASP A 131 15.27 14.12 6.91
N ALA A 132 14.99 15.33 6.43
CA ALA A 132 13.75 16.02 6.75
C ALA A 132 12.52 15.27 6.25
N LEU A 133 12.54 14.77 5.02
CA LEU A 133 11.48 13.92 4.49
C LEU A 133 11.29 12.66 5.35
N GLY A 134 12.38 12.02 5.75
CA GLY A 134 12.37 10.86 6.65
C GLY A 134 11.71 11.17 7.99
N ALA A 135 12.07 12.30 8.61
CA ALA A 135 11.50 12.75 9.87
C ALA A 135 10.00 13.05 9.74
N GLU A 136 9.56 13.73 8.67
CA GLU A 136 8.15 14.01 8.43
C GLU A 136 7.33 12.73 8.21
N LEU A 137 7.83 11.79 7.41
CA LEU A 137 7.18 10.51 7.19
C LEU A 137 7.03 9.70 8.49
N ALA A 138 8.00 9.81 9.41
CA ALA A 138 7.96 9.16 10.72
C ALA A 138 6.90 9.76 11.68
N THR A 139 6.32 10.92 11.37
CA THR A 139 5.19 11.47 12.13
C THR A 139 3.83 11.00 11.62
N LEU A 140 3.79 10.44 10.40
CA LEU A 140 2.55 10.01 9.78
C LEU A 140 1.97 8.78 10.49
N PRO A 141 0.62 8.64 10.48
CA PRO A 141 0.01 7.37 10.81
C PRO A 141 0.59 6.24 9.99
N TRP A 142 0.85 5.10 10.62
CA TRP A 142 1.44 3.89 10.03
C TRP A 142 0.84 3.49 8.67
N VAL A 143 -0.48 3.49 8.51
CA VAL A 143 -1.16 3.20 7.22
C VAL A 143 -0.76 4.21 6.16
N SER A 144 -0.79 5.51 6.47
CA SER A 144 -0.41 6.58 5.54
C SER A 144 1.06 6.52 5.15
N ARG A 145 1.93 6.16 6.10
CA ARG A 145 3.37 5.92 5.89
C ARG A 145 3.59 4.72 4.98
N SER A 146 2.95 3.58 5.27
CA SER A 146 3.02 2.37 4.46
C SER A 146 2.53 2.60 3.03
N VAL A 147 1.37 3.26 2.85
CA VAL A 147 0.85 3.59 1.52
C VAL A 147 1.87 4.39 0.71
N TRP A 148 2.53 5.36 1.33
CA TRP A 148 3.51 6.20 0.64
C TRP A 148 4.75 5.40 0.23
N TRP A 149 5.36 4.63 1.14
CA TRP A 149 6.56 3.84 0.82
C TRP A 149 6.29 2.75 -0.22
N LEU A 150 5.18 2.03 -0.07
CA LEU A 150 4.81 0.99 -1.04
C LEU A 150 4.57 1.57 -2.43
N ARG A 151 4.04 2.81 -2.51
CA ARG A 151 3.75 3.48 -3.77
C ARG A 151 4.98 4.12 -4.41
N GLU A 152 5.64 5.02 -3.69
CA GLU A 152 6.64 5.92 -4.25
C GLU A 152 8.03 5.27 -4.34
N VAL A 153 8.29 4.27 -3.49
CA VAL A 153 9.61 3.61 -3.44
C VAL A 153 9.55 2.18 -3.93
N GLU A 154 8.54 1.42 -3.51
CA GLU A 154 8.43 0.01 -3.92
C GLU A 154 7.65 -0.21 -5.22
N GLY A 155 7.01 0.84 -5.75
CA GLY A 155 6.39 0.86 -7.06
C GLY A 155 5.07 0.09 -7.17
N LEU A 156 4.47 -0.34 -6.05
CA LEU A 156 3.22 -1.11 -6.09
C LEU A 156 2.06 -0.26 -6.66
N SER A 157 1.19 -0.94 -7.40
CA SER A 157 -0.07 -0.37 -7.86
C SER A 157 -1.02 -0.11 -6.68
N LEU A 158 -2.01 0.77 -6.87
CA LEU A 158 -3.00 1.04 -5.82
C LEU A 158 -3.81 -0.22 -5.45
N ALA A 159 -3.98 -1.15 -6.40
CA ALA A 159 -4.65 -2.43 -6.18
C ALA A 159 -3.79 -3.38 -5.33
N GLU A 160 -2.49 -3.49 -5.62
CA GLU A 160 -1.57 -4.28 -4.82
C GLU A 160 -1.45 -3.71 -3.40
N ILE A 161 -1.32 -2.39 -3.25
CA ILE A 161 -1.25 -1.76 -1.91
C ILE A 161 -2.54 -2.03 -1.12
N ALA A 162 -3.71 -1.97 -1.77
CA ALA A 162 -4.98 -2.32 -1.14
C ALA A 162 -5.00 -3.77 -0.64
N GLN A 163 -4.42 -4.71 -1.40
CA GLN A 163 -4.23 -6.10 -0.97
C GLN A 163 -3.24 -6.20 0.21
N VAL A 164 -2.09 -5.51 0.16
CA VAL A 164 -1.08 -5.52 1.24
C VAL A 164 -1.68 -5.03 2.57
N LEU A 165 -2.38 -3.90 2.52
CA LEU A 165 -2.89 -3.22 3.71
C LEU A 165 -4.27 -3.72 4.15
N GLN A 166 -4.93 -4.55 3.33
CA GLN A 166 -6.32 -5.00 3.54
C GLN A 166 -7.30 -3.83 3.69
N ILE A 167 -7.18 -2.83 2.81
CA ILE A 167 -8.07 -1.66 2.73
C ILE A 167 -8.59 -1.48 1.30
N THR A 168 -9.57 -0.61 1.10
CA THR A 168 -10.09 -0.36 -0.26
C THR A 168 -9.10 0.47 -1.09
N VAL A 169 -9.10 0.29 -2.42
CA VAL A 169 -8.32 1.13 -3.36
C VAL A 169 -8.66 2.62 -3.20
N GLY A 170 -9.93 2.93 -2.91
CA GLY A 170 -10.35 4.29 -2.59
C GLY A 170 -9.67 4.84 -1.33
N SER A 171 -9.54 4.02 -0.29
CA SER A 171 -8.81 4.36 0.94
C SER A 171 -7.34 4.62 0.66
N VAL A 172 -6.67 3.74 -0.12
CA VAL A 172 -5.26 3.93 -0.54
C VAL A 172 -5.08 5.30 -1.21
N ARG A 173 -5.96 5.64 -2.16
CA ARG A 173 -5.93 6.95 -2.84
C ARG A 173 -6.11 8.10 -1.84
N GLY A 174 -7.02 7.97 -0.88
CA GLY A 174 -7.25 8.95 0.18
C GLY A 174 -6.04 9.16 1.08
N HIS A 175 -5.37 8.10 1.51
CA HIS A 175 -4.11 8.19 2.26
C HIS A 175 -3.04 8.88 1.44
N LEU A 176 -2.83 8.47 0.18
CA LEU A 176 -1.78 9.05 -0.67
C LEU A 176 -1.98 10.55 -0.90
N GLN A 177 -3.21 10.98 -1.18
CA GLN A 177 -3.53 12.40 -1.36
C GLN A 177 -3.28 13.21 -0.08
N ARG A 178 -3.71 12.71 1.08
CA ARG A 178 -3.48 13.37 2.37
C ARG A 178 -2.00 13.44 2.72
N THR A 179 -1.26 12.35 2.54
CA THR A 179 0.19 12.31 2.77
C THR A 179 0.93 13.29 1.87
N ARG A 180 0.63 13.33 0.57
CA ARG A 180 1.27 14.28 -0.35
C ARG A 180 0.98 15.73 0.02
N LYS A 181 -0.27 16.06 0.39
CA LYS A 181 -0.64 17.39 0.87
C LYS A 181 0.12 17.77 2.15
N TYR A 182 0.22 16.83 3.09
CA TYR A 182 0.95 17.01 4.34
C TYR A 182 2.44 17.29 4.09
N LEU A 183 3.11 16.43 3.32
CA LEU A 183 4.53 16.56 2.99
C LEU A 183 4.81 17.85 2.20
N ALA A 184 3.95 18.20 1.24
CA ALA A 184 4.11 19.43 0.46
C ALA A 184 4.07 20.69 1.34
N ALA A 185 3.24 20.71 2.38
CA ALA A 185 3.18 21.84 3.31
C ALA A 185 4.37 21.86 4.28
N ARG A 186 4.80 20.70 4.78
CA ARG A 186 5.93 20.58 5.72
C ARG A 186 7.28 20.83 5.07
N LEU A 187 7.43 20.41 3.82
CA LEU A 187 8.68 20.55 3.06
C LEU A 187 8.71 21.81 2.18
N ALA A 188 7.67 22.66 2.21
CA ALA A 188 7.65 23.93 1.49
C ALA A 188 8.90 24.82 1.71
N PRO A 189 9.47 24.92 2.93
CA PRO A 189 10.69 25.70 3.18
C PRO A 189 11.95 25.14 2.50
N TRP A 190 11.92 23.87 2.08
CA TRP A 190 13.04 23.19 1.42
C TRP A 190 13.00 23.31 -0.09
N ARG A 191 11.93 23.89 -0.64
CA ARG A 191 11.82 24.07 -2.09
C ARG A 191 12.83 25.15 -2.49
N PRO A 192 13.76 24.86 -3.41
CA PRO A 192 14.74 25.85 -3.83
C PRO A 192 14.00 27.09 -4.36
N THR A 193 14.35 28.27 -3.85
CA THR A 193 13.70 29.57 -4.12
C THR A 193 13.84 30.04 -5.58
N GLY A 194 14.18 29.17 -6.53
CA GLY A 194 14.34 29.48 -7.95
C GLY A 194 13.05 29.55 -8.76
N ASP A 195 11.87 29.27 -8.17
CA ASP A 195 10.57 29.37 -8.85
C ASP A 195 9.76 30.58 -8.36
N GLU A 196 10.44 31.72 -8.14
CA GLU A 196 9.79 33.02 -8.26
C GLU A 196 9.47 33.24 -9.74
N ARG A 197 8.38 32.66 -10.24
CA ARG A 197 7.71 33.25 -11.40
C ARG A 197 7.27 34.65 -10.97
N PRO A 198 7.77 35.73 -11.59
CA PRO A 198 7.40 37.07 -11.16
C PRO A 198 5.89 37.24 -11.30
N ALA A 199 5.24 37.55 -10.18
CA ALA A 199 3.90 38.05 -10.15
C ALA A 199 3.89 39.40 -10.90
N GLY A 200 3.35 39.41 -12.12
CA GLY A 200 3.07 40.64 -12.86
C GLY A 200 3.83 40.80 -14.18
N ALA A 201 3.33 40.15 -15.23
CA ALA A 201 3.44 40.68 -16.58
C ALA A 201 2.11 40.38 -17.28
N GLY A 202 1.25 41.38 -17.35
CA GLY A 202 -0.04 41.29 -18.01
C GLY A 202 0.14 40.92 -19.48
N VAL A 203 -0.58 39.92 -19.93
CA VAL A 203 -0.78 39.68 -21.36
C VAL A 203 -1.98 40.54 -21.78
N PRO A 204 -1.80 41.54 -22.67
CA PRO A 204 -2.93 42.30 -23.19
C PRO A 204 -3.81 41.40 -24.05
N SER A 205 -5.10 41.50 -23.77
CA SER A 205 -6.20 40.90 -24.54
C SER A 205 -6.11 41.33 -26.01
N GLY A 206 -5.80 40.36 -26.88
CA GLY A 206 -5.83 40.50 -28.32
C GLY A 206 -7.14 39.94 -28.89
N THR A 207 -8.07 40.83 -29.18
CA THR A 207 -9.27 40.64 -30.00
C THR A 207 -8.96 39.95 -31.33
N VAL A 208 -9.73 38.92 -31.71
CA VAL A 208 -10.04 38.60 -33.11
C VAL A 208 -11.51 38.12 -33.21
N PRO A 209 -12.27 38.53 -34.25
CA PRO A 209 -13.73 38.62 -34.23
C PRO A 209 -14.47 37.36 -34.73
N GLY A 210 -15.78 37.36 -34.48
CA GLY A 210 -16.67 36.22 -34.66
C GLY A 210 -16.98 35.79 -36.09
N LYS A 211 -17.62 34.62 -36.17
CA LYS A 211 -18.48 34.23 -37.28
C LYS A 211 -19.63 33.36 -36.77
N GLN A 212 -20.85 33.80 -37.06
CA GLN A 212 -22.12 33.16 -36.77
C GLN A 212 -22.49 32.08 -37.81
N ALA A 213 -23.57 31.37 -37.48
CA ALA A 213 -24.47 30.54 -38.29
C ALA A 213 -24.08 29.06 -38.41
N GLY A 214 -24.97 28.09 -38.15
CA GLY A 214 -26.38 28.17 -37.77
C GLY A 214 -26.95 26.76 -37.54
N ASP A 215 -27.81 26.68 -36.53
CA ASP A 215 -29.10 25.97 -36.46
C ASP A 215 -29.31 24.62 -37.18
N LYS A 216 -29.67 23.58 -36.39
CA LYS A 216 -30.98 22.90 -36.54
C LYS A 216 -31.30 21.98 -35.34
N ALA A 217 -32.48 22.24 -34.78
CA ALA A 217 -33.21 21.49 -33.76
C ALA A 217 -33.78 20.15 -34.33
N VAL A 218 -33.70 19.01 -33.59
CA VAL A 218 -34.78 18.32 -32.79
C VAL A 218 -35.63 17.35 -33.66
N PRO A 219 -36.33 16.27 -33.18
CA PRO A 219 -36.56 15.73 -31.81
C PRO A 219 -36.37 14.20 -31.60
N GLY A 220 -36.20 13.83 -30.31
CA GLY A 220 -37.11 12.95 -29.56
C GLY A 220 -37.18 11.44 -29.85
N LYS A 221 -36.95 10.63 -28.80
CA LYS A 221 -37.83 9.48 -28.50
C LYS A 221 -37.76 9.08 -27.03
N GLN A 222 -38.95 8.94 -26.47
CA GLN A 222 -39.27 8.54 -25.10
C GLN A 222 -39.12 7.03 -24.87
N VAL A 223 -38.96 6.75 -23.58
CA VAL A 223 -39.01 5.50 -22.82
C VAL A 223 -40.31 4.69 -23.06
N PRO A 224 -40.31 3.39 -22.72
CA PRO A 224 -41.27 2.89 -21.73
C PRO A 224 -40.55 2.08 -20.63
N ASP A 225 -40.67 2.42 -19.34
CA ASP A 225 -41.69 1.98 -18.37
C ASP A 225 -42.05 0.49 -18.49
N VAL A 226 -41.49 -0.34 -17.62
CA VAL A 226 -42.00 -1.69 -17.33
C VAL A 226 -42.40 -1.70 -15.85
N ARG A 227 -43.71 -1.59 -15.66
CA ARG A 227 -44.40 -1.70 -14.38
C ARG A 227 -44.30 -3.14 -13.88
N GLY A 228 -43.88 -3.29 -12.63
CA GLY A 228 -44.12 -4.48 -11.83
C GLY A 228 -45.56 -4.49 -11.32
N ALA A 229 -46.26 -5.59 -11.60
CA ALA A 229 -47.38 -6.09 -10.83
C ALA A 229 -47.45 -7.60 -11.10
N ASP A 230 -47.22 -8.43 -10.08
CA ASP A 230 -48.28 -9.29 -9.57
C ASP A 230 -47.87 -10.02 -8.29
N GLN A 231 -48.89 -10.17 -7.46
CA GLN A 231 -48.94 -10.74 -6.11
C GLN A 231 -49.21 -12.25 -6.14
N GLN A 232 -49.19 -12.84 -4.93
CA GLN A 232 -49.62 -14.18 -4.50
C GLN A 232 -48.46 -15.19 -4.47
N GLY A 233 -48.13 -15.85 -3.37
CA GLY A 233 -48.84 -16.11 -2.13
C GLY A 233 -48.63 -17.58 -1.80
N ALA A 234 -47.94 -17.91 -0.72
CA ALA A 234 -48.01 -19.22 -0.08
C ALA A 234 -47.46 -19.12 1.35
N ASP A 235 -48.37 -19.29 2.29
CA ASP A 235 -48.12 -19.69 3.66
C ASP A 235 -47.19 -20.91 3.73
N GLU A 236 -46.30 -20.96 4.71
CA GLU A 236 -46.11 -22.20 5.48
C GLU A 236 -45.52 -21.88 6.86
N GLN A 237 -46.32 -22.24 7.87
CA GLN A 237 -46.01 -22.19 9.28
C GLN A 237 -45.09 -23.36 9.62
N GLY A 238 -43.94 -23.08 10.23
CA GLY A 238 -42.98 -24.08 10.68
C GLY A 238 -42.42 -23.72 12.05
N THR A 239 -43.23 -24.00 13.07
CA THR A 239 -42.91 -23.96 14.50
C THR A 239 -41.74 -24.87 14.89
N GLY A 240 -40.90 -24.38 15.81
CA GLY A 240 -40.37 -25.23 16.90
C GLY A 240 -38.84 -25.34 16.99
N GLY A 241 -38.30 -25.04 18.18
CA GLY A 241 -37.00 -25.58 18.59
C GLY A 241 -36.03 -24.59 19.26
N ARG A 242 -36.46 -23.88 20.30
CA ARG A 242 -35.55 -23.18 21.23
C ARG A 242 -35.26 -24.13 22.39
N GLY A 243 -34.02 -24.59 22.53
CA GLY A 243 -33.62 -25.45 23.64
C GLY A 243 -32.11 -25.56 23.73
N VAL A 244 -31.47 -24.67 24.51
CA VAL A 244 -30.20 -24.98 25.17
C VAL A 244 -30.39 -24.57 26.62
N GLY A 245 -30.66 -25.58 27.44
CA GLY A 245 -30.58 -25.48 28.90
C GLY A 245 -29.11 -25.57 29.28
N GLU A 246 -28.62 -24.53 29.94
CA GLU A 246 -27.35 -24.51 30.63
C GLU A 246 -27.62 -24.94 32.07
N THR A 247 -27.16 -26.14 32.43
CA THR A 247 -27.18 -26.63 33.81
C THR A 247 -25.80 -26.46 34.42
N ASP A 248 -25.76 -25.61 35.44
CA ASP A 248 -24.80 -25.65 36.54
C ASP A 248 -24.63 -27.09 37.07
N GLU A 249 -23.40 -27.55 37.24
CA GLU A 249 -23.07 -28.44 38.35
C GLU A 249 -21.73 -28.06 39.00
N LYS A 250 -21.87 -27.57 40.23
CA LYS A 250 -20.83 -27.48 41.24
C LYS A 250 -20.44 -28.90 41.71
N GLY A 251 -19.13 -29.16 41.73
CA GLY A 251 -18.44 -29.50 42.97
C GLY A 251 -18.13 -30.98 43.27
N VAL A 252 -17.06 -31.12 44.07
CA VAL A 252 -16.58 -32.33 44.79
C VAL A 252 -15.72 -33.23 43.88
N ARG A 253 -14.41 -33.37 44.08
CA ARG A 253 -13.68 -33.71 45.31
C ARG A 253 -12.19 -33.42 45.15
#